data_AF-A0A536XXU9-F1
#
_entry.id   AF-A0A536XXU9-F1
#
_cell.length_a   1.000
_cell.length_b   1.000
_cell.length_c   1.000
_cell.angle_alpha   90.00
_cell.angle_beta   90.00
_cell.angle_gamma   90.00
#
_symmetry.space_group_name_H-M   'P 1'
#
loop_
_entity.id
_entity.type
_entity.pdbx_description
1 polymer ?
#
loop_
_entity_poly.entity_id
_entity_poly.type
_entity_poly.pdbx_seq_one_letter_code
_entity_poly.pdbx_strand_id
1 'polypeptide(L)'
;DLQERVFEIGRSLSGVAVGPSLVSVPGARAFHLPGCGHAAHGAFMIQCEFAHLHPPRDGSLHMTLQPAIVEKVIENGWAELHPLAGRYGLPANIVMVYGPRDEEELAVVGDLIRASHAFAEAERQPR
;
A
#
# COMPACT_ATOMS: atom_id res chain seq x y z
N ASP A 1 0.77 13.71 14.78
CA ASP A 1 0.64 13.93 13.32
C ASP A 1 -0.09 12.74 12.72
N LEU A 2 -1.08 12.96 11.84
CA LEU A 2 -1.90 11.88 11.27
C LEU A 2 -1.07 10.94 10.39
N GLN A 3 -0.10 11.46 9.63
CA GLN A 3 0.76 10.64 8.79
C GLN A 3 1.64 9.68 9.58
N GLU A 4 2.17 10.11 10.73
CA GLU A 4 2.90 9.18 11.61
C GLU A 4 1.97 8.12 12.18
N ARG A 5 0.70 8.43 12.45
CA ARG A 5 -0.26 7.41 12.89
C ARG A 5 -0.62 6.42 11.79
N VAL A 6 -0.72 6.88 10.54
CA VAL A 6 -0.82 6.01 9.36
C VAL A 6 0.39 5.07 9.28
N PHE A 7 1.60 5.62 9.47
CA PHE A 7 2.82 4.82 9.47
C PHE A 7 2.82 3.77 10.60
N GLU A 8 2.47 4.16 11.82
CA GLU A 8 2.38 3.24 12.96
C GLU A 8 1.33 2.15 12.76
N ILE A 9 0.20 2.47 12.12
CA ILE A 9 -0.80 1.48 11.73
C ILE A 9 -0.16 0.40 10.85
N GLY A 10 0.47 0.78 9.73
CA GLY A 10 1.07 -0.18 8.81
C GLY A 10 2.22 -0.97 9.43
N ARG A 11 3.07 -0.29 10.22
CA ARG A 11 4.18 -0.90 10.96
C ARG A 11 3.73 -1.94 11.97
N SER A 12 2.57 -1.73 12.60
CA SER A 12 2.04 -2.63 13.64
C SER A 12 1.43 -3.93 13.10
N LEU A 13 1.24 -4.04 11.78
CA LEU A 13 0.66 -5.23 11.17
C LEU A 13 1.63 -6.42 11.25
N SER A 14 1.04 -7.61 11.45
CA SER A 14 1.82 -8.84 11.63
C SER A 14 2.74 -9.12 10.44
N GLY A 15 3.99 -9.45 10.73
CA GLY A 15 4.98 -9.81 9.72
C GLY A 15 5.51 -8.65 8.89
N VAL A 16 5.07 -7.41 9.13
CA VAL A 16 5.52 -6.26 8.34
C VAL A 16 6.92 -5.81 8.77
N ALA A 17 7.80 -5.65 7.77
CA ALA A 17 9.08 -4.97 7.91
C ALA A 17 8.99 -3.59 7.25
N VAL A 18 9.53 -2.56 7.92
CA VAL A 18 9.55 -1.18 7.41
C VAL A 18 10.94 -0.78 6.93
N GLY A 19 11.01 0.02 5.87
CA GLY A 19 12.26 0.53 5.31
C GLY A 19 12.02 1.57 4.22
N PRO A 20 13.08 2.06 3.53
CA PRO A 20 12.92 2.87 2.34
C PRO A 20 12.14 2.11 1.25
N SER A 21 11.27 2.79 0.52
CA SER A 21 10.65 2.21 -0.68
C SER A 21 11.69 1.99 -1.78
N LEU A 22 11.52 0.90 -2.52
CA LEU A 22 12.39 0.53 -3.64
C LEU A 22 11.85 1.05 -4.99
N VAL A 23 10.63 1.60 -5.02
CA VAL A 23 9.92 2.02 -6.24
C VAL A 23 9.35 3.44 -6.15
N SER A 24 9.63 4.16 -5.07
CA SER A 24 9.10 5.50 -4.81
C SER A 24 10.19 6.56 -4.69
N VAL A 25 9.77 7.79 -4.37
CA VAL A 25 10.64 8.95 -4.19
C VAL A 25 11.53 8.84 -2.93
N PRO A 26 12.68 9.55 -2.87
CA PRO A 26 13.52 9.57 -1.68
C PRO A 26 12.73 9.99 -0.43
N GLY A 27 12.87 9.21 0.65
CA GLY A 27 12.19 9.43 1.92
C GLY A 27 10.82 8.75 2.05
N ALA A 28 10.30 8.14 0.97
CA ALA A 28 9.12 7.29 1.07
C ALA A 28 9.42 6.05 1.93
N ARG A 29 8.49 5.71 2.81
CA ARG A 29 8.61 4.61 3.78
C ARG A 29 7.70 3.47 3.35
N ALA A 30 8.30 2.34 3.03
CA ALA A 30 7.59 1.15 2.55
C ALA A 30 7.28 0.16 3.67
N PHE A 31 6.17 -0.54 3.47
CA PHE A 31 5.74 -1.70 4.22
C PHE A 31 6.01 -2.94 3.36
N HIS A 32 6.88 -3.80 3.87
CA HIS A 32 7.27 -5.04 3.22
C HIS A 32 6.72 -6.24 3.99
N LEU A 33 6.36 -7.30 3.26
CA LEU A 33 6.00 -8.58 3.85
C LEU A 33 7.02 -9.67 3.47
N PRO A 34 8.10 -9.86 4.25
CA PRO A 34 9.15 -10.82 3.94
C PRO A 34 8.59 -12.24 3.74
N GLY A 35 9.28 -13.02 2.89
CA GLY A 35 8.80 -14.33 2.48
C GLY A 35 7.77 -14.28 1.36
N CYS A 36 7.62 -13.16 0.66
CA CYS A 36 6.83 -13.09 -0.57
C CYS A 36 7.37 -14.08 -1.63
N GLY A 37 6.46 -14.81 -2.27
CA GLY A 37 6.79 -15.72 -3.37
C GLY A 37 6.91 -15.00 -4.72
N HIS A 38 7.51 -15.65 -5.71
CA HIS A 38 7.64 -15.09 -7.07
C HIS A 38 6.30 -14.94 -7.81
N ALA A 39 5.27 -15.66 -7.39
CA ALA A 39 3.97 -15.72 -8.06
C ALA A 39 2.95 -14.75 -7.45
N ALA A 40 3.37 -13.64 -6.84
CA ALA A 40 2.48 -12.87 -5.96
C ALA A 40 1.42 -12.01 -6.67
N HIS A 41 0.82 -12.48 -7.78
CA HIS A 41 -0.37 -12.04 -8.51
C HIS A 41 -0.85 -10.59 -8.35
N GLY A 42 0.06 -9.63 -8.33
CA GLY A 42 -0.24 -8.20 -8.18
C GLY A 42 -0.38 -7.71 -6.73
N ALA A 43 -0.04 -8.50 -5.72
CA ALA A 43 -0.05 -8.13 -4.31
C ALA A 43 1.18 -7.33 -3.85
N PHE A 44 2.27 -7.30 -4.63
CA PHE A 44 3.44 -6.48 -4.34
C PHE A 44 3.84 -5.63 -5.55
N MET A 45 4.22 -4.38 -5.30
CA MET A 45 4.70 -3.45 -6.32
C MET A 45 6.11 -3.82 -6.79
N ILE A 46 7.01 -4.13 -5.84
CA ILE A 46 8.37 -4.56 -6.10
C ILE A 46 8.86 -5.43 -4.93
N GLN A 47 9.52 -6.54 -5.22
CA GLN A 47 9.93 -7.51 -4.20
C GLN A 47 8.75 -7.84 -3.26
N CYS A 48 8.89 -7.57 -1.96
CA CYS A 48 7.83 -7.78 -0.97
C CYS A 48 7.13 -6.48 -0.54
N GLU A 49 7.28 -5.38 -1.26
CA GLU A 49 6.65 -4.08 -0.96
C GLU A 49 5.19 -4.09 -1.42
N PHE A 50 4.24 -4.08 -0.48
CA PHE A 50 2.80 -4.04 -0.80
C PHE A 50 2.23 -2.62 -0.73
N ALA A 51 2.84 -1.75 0.08
CA ALA A 51 2.44 -0.35 0.21
C ALA A 51 3.63 0.53 0.61
N HIS A 52 3.55 1.83 0.34
CA HIS A 52 4.44 2.82 0.92
C HIS A 52 3.73 4.15 1.17
N LEU A 53 4.27 4.91 2.12
CA LEU A 53 3.82 6.25 2.50
C LEU A 53 4.84 7.28 1.97
N HIS A 54 4.37 8.27 1.22
CA HIS A 54 5.19 9.39 0.76
C HIS A 54 5.61 10.31 1.93
N PRO A 55 6.67 11.12 1.75
CA PRO A 55 7.10 12.09 2.75
C PRO A 55 6.01 13.11 3.14
N PRO A 56 6.14 13.80 4.30
CA PRO A 56 5.13 14.68 4.88
C PRO A 56 4.50 15.74 3.97
N ARG A 57 5.24 16.21 2.97
CA ARG A 57 4.78 17.26 2.03
C ARG A 57 3.67 16.78 1.09
N ASP A 58 3.58 15.48 0.88
CA ASP A 58 2.60 14.80 0.02
C ASP A 58 1.64 13.97 0.89
N GLY A 59 2.18 13.04 1.68
CA GLY A 59 1.41 12.24 2.62
C GLY A 59 0.45 11.22 2.00
N SER A 60 0.38 11.13 0.67
CA SER A 60 -0.32 10.06 -0.02
C SER A 60 0.36 8.70 0.19
N LEU A 61 -0.41 7.65 -0.06
CA LEU A 61 0.07 6.27 -0.01
C LEU A 61 -0.08 5.63 -1.38
N HIS A 62 0.89 4.84 -1.80
CA HIS A 62 0.68 3.92 -2.92
C HIS A 62 0.60 2.51 -2.39
N MET A 63 -0.35 1.73 -2.88
CA MET A 63 -0.54 0.35 -2.43
C MET A 63 -1.19 -0.51 -3.49
N THR A 64 -0.94 -1.81 -3.41
CA THR A 64 -1.71 -2.83 -4.14
C THR A 64 -2.97 -3.16 -3.36
N LEU A 65 -4.12 -3.19 -4.03
CA LEU A 65 -5.37 -3.69 -3.44
C LEU A 65 -5.87 -4.91 -4.20
N GLN A 66 -6.71 -5.73 -3.58
CA GLN A 66 -7.38 -6.80 -4.34
C GLN A 66 -8.10 -6.19 -5.55
N PRO A 67 -7.92 -6.70 -6.77
CA PRO A 67 -8.53 -6.11 -7.97
C PRO A 67 -10.04 -5.88 -7.84
N ALA A 68 -10.73 -6.76 -7.11
CA ALA A 68 -12.17 -6.69 -6.87
C ALA A 68 -12.64 -5.46 -6.06
N ILE A 69 -11.75 -4.79 -5.31
CA ILE A 69 -12.12 -3.60 -4.51
C ILE A 69 -11.61 -2.28 -5.10
N VAL A 70 -10.69 -2.33 -6.07
CA VAL A 70 -10.03 -1.13 -6.63
C VAL A 70 -11.04 -0.12 -7.18
N GLU A 71 -11.97 -0.57 -8.03
CA GLU A 71 -12.98 0.30 -8.64
C GLU A 71 -13.82 0.98 -7.56
N LYS A 72 -14.25 0.25 -6.53
CA LYS A 72 -15.09 0.78 -5.46
C LYS A 72 -14.38 1.83 -4.61
N VAL A 73 -13.09 1.63 -4.33
CA VAL A 73 -12.28 2.60 -3.56
C VAL A 73 -12.11 3.91 -4.35
N ILE A 74 -11.91 3.81 -5.66
CA ILE A 74 -11.81 4.97 -6.56
C ILE A 74 -13.15 5.71 -6.67
N GLU A 75 -14.25 4.99 -6.92
CA GLU A 75 -15.60 5.58 -7.01
C GLU A 75 -16.02 6.32 -5.74
N ASN A 76 -15.59 5.82 -4.58
CA ASN A 76 -15.85 6.45 -3.29
C ASN A 76 -14.92 7.65 -3.00
N GLY A 77 -14.01 8.00 -3.91
CA GLY A 77 -13.14 9.18 -3.80
C GLY A 77 -11.92 9.02 -2.90
N TRP A 78 -11.57 7.79 -2.51
CA TRP A 78 -10.43 7.55 -1.61
C TRP A 78 -9.10 7.36 -2.34
N ALA A 79 -9.15 7.03 -3.63
CA ALA A 79 -7.97 6.73 -4.40
C ALA A 79 -8.10 7.09 -5.88
N GLU A 80 -6.95 7.18 -6.53
CA GLU A 80 -6.81 7.19 -7.98
C GLU A 80 -6.04 5.95 -8.43
N LEU A 81 -6.30 5.47 -9.64
CA LEU A 81 -5.44 4.45 -10.24
C LEU A 81 -4.03 5.03 -10.44
N HIS A 82 -3.00 4.32 -10.00
CA HIS A 82 -1.63 4.82 -10.16
C HIS A 82 -1.31 5.00 -11.67
N PRO A 83 -0.68 6.12 -12.10
CA PRO A 83 -0.44 6.38 -13.53
C PRO A 83 0.37 5.31 -14.26
N LEU A 84 1.17 4.56 -13.50
CA LEU A 84 2.00 3.46 -14.00
C LEU A 84 1.41 2.06 -13.74
N ALA A 85 0.17 1.96 -13.25
CA ALA A 85 -0.49 0.68 -13.04
C ALA A 85 -0.50 -0.14 -14.34
N GLY A 86 -0.03 -1.39 -14.27
CA GLY A 86 0.06 -2.30 -15.42
C GLY A 86 1.19 -1.97 -16.41
N ARG A 87 2.08 -1.03 -16.07
CA ARG A 87 3.21 -0.60 -16.92
C ARG A 87 4.54 -0.96 -16.26
N TYR A 88 5.57 -1.19 -17.05
CA TYR A 88 6.94 -1.43 -16.58
C TYR A 88 7.08 -2.60 -15.58
N GLY A 89 6.19 -3.60 -15.67
CA GLY A 89 6.16 -4.75 -14.75
C GLY A 89 5.46 -4.48 -13.42
N LEU A 90 4.88 -3.28 -13.22
CA LEU A 90 4.07 -2.97 -12.06
C LEU A 90 2.68 -3.63 -12.15
N PRO A 91 2.12 -4.08 -11.02
CA PRO A 91 0.74 -4.54 -10.95
C PRO A 91 -0.28 -3.55 -11.52
N ALA A 92 -1.35 -4.07 -12.14
CA ALA A 92 -2.43 -3.26 -12.72
C ALA A 92 -3.41 -2.68 -11.69
N ASN A 93 -3.28 -3.10 -10.44
CA ASN A 93 -4.14 -2.82 -9.30
C ASN A 93 -3.45 -1.91 -8.26
N ILE A 94 -2.38 -1.20 -8.63
CA ILE A 94 -1.77 -0.18 -7.77
C ILE A 94 -2.65 1.06 -7.79
N VAL A 95 -2.95 1.58 -6.61
CA VAL A 95 -3.68 2.83 -6.43
C VAL A 95 -2.85 3.82 -5.61
N MET A 96 -3.08 5.11 -5.83
CA MET A 96 -2.68 6.20 -4.95
C MET A 96 -3.86 6.54 -4.04
N VAL A 97 -3.71 6.36 -2.74
CA VAL A 97 -4.69 6.71 -1.70
C VAL A 97 -4.32 8.06 -1.11
N TYR A 98 -5.32 8.93 -0.92
CA TYR A 98 -5.12 10.23 -0.29
C TYR A 98 -4.77 10.09 1.19
N GLY A 99 -3.84 10.92 1.69
CA GLY A 99 -3.52 10.99 3.11
C GLY A 99 -4.69 11.54 3.93
N PRO A 100 -4.89 11.07 5.18
CA PRO A 100 -6.04 11.48 6.00
C PRO A 100 -5.91 12.90 6.52
N ARG A 101 -7.04 13.61 6.58
CA ARG A 101 -7.16 14.99 7.08
C ARG A 101 -7.73 15.05 8.50
N ASP A 102 -8.42 14.00 8.92
CA ASP A 102 -9.02 13.87 10.25
C ASP A 102 -9.03 12.40 10.74
N GLU A 103 -9.65 12.16 11.89
CA GLU A 103 -9.74 10.84 12.52
C GLU A 103 -10.63 9.85 11.75
N GLU A 104 -11.67 10.34 11.07
CA GLU A 104 -12.59 9.50 10.30
C GLU A 104 -11.89 9.00 9.04
N GLU A 105 -11.19 9.88 8.35
CA GLU A 105 -10.35 9.51 7.20
C GLU A 105 -9.20 8.61 7.60
N LEU A 106 -8.59 8.85 8.78
CA LEU A 106 -7.54 7.98 9.30
C LEU A 106 -8.04 6.54 9.49
N ALA A 107 -9.27 6.36 9.96
CA ALA A 107 -9.87 5.03 10.07
C ALA A 107 -9.98 4.36 8.70
N VAL A 108 -10.47 5.08 7.69
CA VAL A 108 -10.60 4.55 6.33
C VAL A 108 -9.25 4.21 5.70
N VAL A 109 -8.27 5.13 5.78
CA VAL A 109 -6.90 4.87 5.28
C VAL A 109 -6.28 3.68 6.01
N GLY A 110 -6.53 3.56 7.32
CA GLY A 110 -6.11 2.40 8.10
C GLY A 110 -6.72 1.09 7.60
N ASP A 111 -7.99 1.08 7.26
CA ASP A 111 -8.67 -0.09 6.70
C ASP A 111 -8.13 -0.47 5.31
N LEU A 112 -7.81 0.52 4.47
CA LEU A 112 -7.19 0.29 3.16
C LEU A 112 -5.79 -0.33 3.28
N ILE A 113 -4.97 0.12 4.24
CA ILE A 113 -3.66 -0.50 4.51
C ILE A 113 -3.82 -1.94 4.99
N ARG A 114 -4.82 -2.22 5.84
CA ARG A 114 -5.14 -3.59 6.29
C ARG A 114 -5.62 -4.47 5.14
N ALA A 115 -6.42 -3.93 4.22
CA ALA A 115 -6.88 -4.65 3.04
C ALA A 115 -5.71 -4.99 2.10
N SER A 116 -4.79 -4.04 1.89
CA SER A 116 -3.55 -4.25 1.12
C SER A 116 -2.67 -5.33 1.78
N HIS A 117 -2.46 -5.25 3.09
CA HIS A 117 -1.71 -6.26 3.85
C HIS A 117 -2.36 -7.64 3.82
N ALA A 118 -3.69 -7.72 3.98
CA ALA A 118 -4.42 -8.99 3.91
C ALA A 118 -4.30 -9.64 2.52
N PHE A 119 -4.29 -8.84 1.46
CA PHE A 119 -4.02 -9.34 0.11
C PHE A 119 -2.59 -9.87 -0.03
N ALA A 120 -1.61 -9.12 0.46
CA ALA A 120 -0.20 -9.54 0.49
C ALA A 120 0.01 -10.83 1.30
N GLU A 121 -0.65 -11.00 2.44
CA GLU A 121 -0.61 -12.23 3.25
C GLU A 121 -1.26 -13.41 2.52
N ALA A 122 -2.40 -13.21 1.86
CA ALA A 122 -3.07 -14.28 1.11
C ALA A 122 -2.22 -14.80 -0.06
N GLU A 123 -1.48 -13.91 -0.71
CA GLU A 123 -0.54 -14.26 -1.79
C GLU A 123 0.86 -14.65 -1.28
N ARG A 124 1.09 -14.60 0.04
CA ARG A 124 2.35 -15.04 0.65
C ARG A 124 2.39 -16.56 0.67
N GLN A 125 3.03 -17.15 -0.34
CA GLN A 125 3.31 -18.59 -0.32
C GLN A 125 4.37 -18.91 0.75
N PRO A 126 4.16 -19.92 1.60
CA PRO A 126 5.26 -20.49 2.38
C PRO A 126 6.30 -21.07 1.41
N ARG A 127 7.57 -20.78 1.66
CA ARG A 127 8.70 -21.41 0.96
C ARG A 127 8.65 -22.93 1.08
#